data_AF-A0A453APC2-F1
#
_entry.id   AF-A0A453APC2-F1
#
_cell.length_a   1.000
_cell.length_b   1.000
_cell.length_c   1.000
_cell.angle_alpha   90.00
_cell.angle_beta   90.00
_cell.angle_gamma   90.00
#
_symmetry.space_group_name_H-M   'P 1'
#
loop_
_entity.id
_entity.type
_entity.pdbx_description
1 polymer ?
#
loop_
_entity_poly.entity_id
_entity_poly.type
_entity_poly.pdbx_seq_one_letter_code
_entity_poly.pdbx_strand_id
1 'polypeptide(L)'
;MDSIRPEVKRFYSSQGSKISDKSHNQETTDLHKCISSIRHRTPDHEKANLCVLVTGALGGRFDHEAANINVLYVFSDMRIVLLSDDCLIQLLPKTHHHEIYIESSVEGPHCGIFPIGAPSTSTTTTGLKWNLSDAEMRFGSMISTSNIVDSDKVTVQSDADLLWTISLRNLT
;
A
#
# COMPACT_ATOMS: atom_id res chain seq x y z
N MET A 1 -22.86 -9.13 0.28
CA MET A 1 -22.16 -9.92 1.31
C MET A 1 -22.05 -11.36 0.83
N ASP A 2 -21.41 -11.58 -0.31
CA ASP A 2 -21.70 -12.80 -1.08
C ASP A 2 -20.72 -13.94 -0.74
N SER A 3 -19.62 -13.61 -0.05
CA SER A 3 -18.57 -14.53 0.39
C SER A 3 -18.59 -14.85 1.89
N ILE A 4 -19.33 -14.10 2.71
CA ILE A 4 -19.36 -14.32 4.16
C ILE A 4 -20.30 -15.47 4.51
N ARG A 5 -19.81 -16.43 5.31
CA ARG A 5 -20.63 -17.56 5.74
C ARG A 5 -21.78 -17.11 6.67
N PRO A 6 -22.99 -17.67 6.55
CA PRO A 6 -24.15 -17.23 7.34
C PRO A 6 -23.93 -17.25 8.86
N GLU A 7 -23.24 -18.26 9.37
CA GLU A 7 -22.93 -18.41 10.79
C GLU A 7 -21.94 -17.34 11.29
N VAL A 8 -20.97 -16.94 10.46
CA VAL A 8 -20.02 -15.87 10.77
C VAL A 8 -20.75 -14.52 10.82
N LYS A 9 -21.63 -14.26 9.84
CA LYS A 9 -22.47 -13.05 9.82
C LYS A 9 -23.33 -12.95 11.10
N ARG A 10 -24.02 -14.03 11.46
CA ARG A 10 -24.86 -14.09 12.67
C ARG A 10 -24.04 -13.87 13.94
N PHE A 11 -22.87 -14.49 14.04
CA PHE A 11 -21.97 -14.32 15.19
C PHE A 11 -21.62 -12.85 15.39
N TYR A 12 -21.06 -12.16 14.39
CA TYR A 12 -20.68 -10.75 14.54
C TYR A 12 -21.88 -9.81 14.75
N SER A 13 -23.02 -10.08 14.09
CA SER A 13 -24.28 -9.38 14.39
C SER A 13 -24.68 -9.49 15.85
N SER A 14 -24.61 -10.70 16.43
CA SER A 14 -24.98 -10.93 17.84
C SER A 14 -24.05 -10.23 18.83
N GLN A 15 -22.80 -9.96 18.43
CA GLN A 15 -21.82 -9.21 19.21
C GLN A 15 -21.93 -7.68 19.04
N GLY A 16 -22.95 -7.19 18.32
CA GLY A 16 -23.20 -5.75 18.13
C GLY A 16 -22.42 -5.11 16.97
N SER A 17 -21.77 -5.90 16.11
CA SER A 17 -21.05 -5.36 14.94
C SER A 17 -22.03 -4.73 13.95
N LYS A 18 -21.73 -3.49 13.52
CA LYS A 18 -22.51 -2.82 12.47
C LYS A 18 -22.18 -3.41 11.10
N ILE A 19 -23.14 -4.11 10.50
CA ILE A 19 -23.00 -4.71 9.18
C ILE A 19 -23.50 -3.73 8.11
N SER A 20 -22.64 -3.38 7.16
CA SER A 20 -23.02 -2.61 5.97
C SER A 20 -22.98 -3.52 4.74
N ASP A 21 -24.14 -3.92 4.25
CA ASP A 21 -24.21 -4.72 3.03
C ASP A 21 -24.21 -3.83 1.78
N LYS A 22 -23.15 -3.96 0.98
CA LYS A 22 -22.96 -3.22 -0.28
C LYS A 22 -22.69 -4.18 -1.45
N SER A 23 -23.20 -5.42 -1.46
CA SER A 23 -23.03 -6.32 -2.62
C SER A 23 -23.76 -5.86 -3.87
N HIS A 24 -24.79 -5.02 -3.75
CA HIS A 24 -25.46 -4.49 -4.94
C HIS A 24 -24.54 -3.62 -5.81
N ASN A 25 -23.48 -3.02 -5.23
CA ASN A 25 -22.47 -2.28 -5.97
C ASN A 25 -21.40 -3.24 -6.49
N GLN A 26 -21.38 -3.46 -7.80
CA GLN A 26 -20.40 -4.30 -8.51
C GLN A 26 -19.33 -3.48 -9.24
N GLU A 27 -19.35 -2.15 -9.12
CA GLU A 27 -18.38 -1.25 -9.77
C GLU A 27 -17.09 -1.09 -8.94
N THR A 28 -17.14 -1.42 -7.65
CA THR A 28 -16.02 -1.25 -6.72
C THR A 28 -15.77 -2.52 -5.92
N THR A 29 -14.49 -2.76 -5.57
CA THR A 29 -14.12 -3.89 -4.71
C THR A 29 -14.52 -3.66 -3.26
N ASP A 30 -14.57 -4.74 -2.47
CA ASP A 30 -14.89 -4.62 -1.05
C ASP A 30 -13.82 -3.83 -0.27
N LEU A 31 -12.54 -3.90 -0.67
CA LEU A 31 -11.50 -3.04 -0.10
C LEU A 31 -11.79 -1.56 -0.38
N HIS A 32 -12.11 -1.19 -1.63
CA HIS A 32 -12.48 0.18 -1.98
C HIS A 32 -13.65 0.69 -1.12
N LYS A 33 -14.72 -0.12 -0.98
CA LYS A 33 -15.89 0.24 -0.16
C LYS A 33 -15.52 0.41 1.32
N CYS A 34 -14.60 -0.41 1.82
CA CYS A 34 -14.11 -0.33 3.19
C CYS A 34 -13.34 0.98 3.43
N ILE A 35 -12.35 1.27 2.58
CA ILE A 35 -11.55 2.52 2.67
C ILE A 35 -12.44 3.76 2.54
N SER A 36 -13.39 3.75 1.59
CA SER A 36 -14.37 4.83 1.43
C SER A 36 -15.20 5.04 2.71
N SER A 37 -15.63 3.96 3.37
CA SER A 37 -16.35 4.04 4.64
C SER A 37 -15.47 4.54 5.78
N ILE A 38 -14.19 4.15 5.85
CA ILE A 38 -13.23 4.65 6.86
C ILE A 38 -13.04 6.15 6.66
N ARG A 39 -12.77 6.60 5.43
CA ARG A 39 -12.59 8.01 5.08
C ARG A 39 -13.80 8.87 5.45
N HIS A 40 -15.01 8.36 5.19
CA HIS A 40 -16.24 9.10 5.48
C HIS A 40 -16.55 9.19 6.99
N ARG A 41 -16.22 8.15 7.76
CA ARG A 41 -16.51 8.08 9.20
C ARG A 41 -15.45 8.73 10.08
N THR A 42 -14.23 8.87 9.57
CA THR A 42 -13.13 9.50 10.31
C THR A 42 -13.33 11.02 10.33
N PRO A 43 -13.35 11.68 11.51
CA PRO A 43 -13.42 13.13 11.61
C PRO A 43 -12.24 13.82 10.91
N ASP A 44 -12.45 15.00 10.34
CA ASP A 44 -11.41 15.70 9.55
C ASP A 44 -10.11 15.96 10.33
N HIS A 45 -10.21 16.26 11.62
CA HIS A 45 -9.05 16.51 12.48
C HIS A 45 -8.21 15.26 12.76
N GLU A 46 -8.76 14.05 12.57
CA GLU A 46 -8.05 12.77 12.73
C GLU A 46 -7.45 12.26 11.42
N LYS A 47 -8.00 12.67 10.26
CA LYS A 47 -7.60 12.16 8.94
C LYS A 47 -6.11 12.31 8.65
N ALA A 48 -5.48 13.39 9.09
CA ALA A 48 -4.06 13.65 8.87
C ALA A 48 -3.14 12.60 9.54
N ASN A 49 -3.59 12.00 10.63
CA ASN A 49 -2.82 10.99 11.39
C ASN A 49 -3.32 9.56 11.14
N LEU A 50 -4.34 9.39 10.30
CA LEU A 50 -4.92 8.08 10.03
C LEU A 50 -3.99 7.25 9.14
N CYS A 51 -3.55 6.11 9.67
CA CYS A 51 -2.89 5.06 8.91
C CYS A 51 -3.81 3.84 8.84
N VAL A 52 -4.05 3.32 7.64
CA VAL A 52 -4.86 2.11 7.43
C VAL A 52 -3.96 0.98 7.00
N LEU A 53 -3.84 -0.04 7.86
CA LEU A 53 -3.17 -1.29 7.56
C LEU A 53 -4.17 -2.30 7.00
N VAL A 54 -3.89 -2.82 5.81
CA VAL A 54 -4.74 -3.79 5.11
C VAL A 54 -4.04 -5.14 5.07
N THR A 55 -4.59 -6.13 5.76
CA THR A 55 -4.06 -7.50 5.77
C THR A 55 -4.78 -8.40 4.78
N GLY A 56 -4.10 -9.45 4.30
CA GLY A 56 -4.66 -10.36 3.28
C GLY A 56 -4.87 -9.69 1.91
N ALA A 57 -4.12 -8.61 1.64
CA ALA A 57 -4.22 -7.83 0.42
C ALA A 57 -3.47 -8.46 -0.77
N LEU A 58 -2.53 -9.38 -0.51
CA LEU A 58 -1.63 -9.98 -1.49
C LEU A 58 -1.49 -11.49 -1.22
N GLY A 59 -1.07 -12.27 -2.22
CA GLY A 59 -0.82 -13.72 -2.11
C GLY A 59 -1.93 -14.61 -2.67
N GLY A 60 -2.77 -14.09 -3.57
CA GLY A 60 -3.96 -14.79 -4.06
C GLY A 60 -4.23 -14.57 -5.54
N ARG A 61 -5.49 -14.25 -5.86
CA ARG A 61 -5.89 -13.92 -7.23
C ARG A 61 -5.25 -12.61 -7.66
N PHE A 62 -4.43 -12.64 -8.69
CA PHE A 62 -3.69 -11.47 -9.18
C PHE A 62 -4.60 -10.28 -9.55
N ASP A 63 -5.80 -10.53 -10.10
CA ASP A 63 -6.75 -9.46 -10.40
C ASP A 63 -7.25 -8.73 -9.14
N HIS A 64 -7.36 -9.43 -8.02
CA HIS A 64 -7.68 -8.80 -6.73
C HIS A 64 -6.48 -7.97 -6.22
N GLU A 65 -5.26 -8.45 -6.39
CA GLU A 65 -4.04 -7.72 -6.00
C GLU A 65 -3.89 -6.43 -6.81
N ALA A 66 -4.09 -6.50 -8.13
CA ALA A 66 -4.11 -5.34 -9.00
C ALA A 66 -5.18 -4.33 -8.57
N ALA A 67 -6.37 -4.82 -8.19
CA ALA A 67 -7.43 -3.95 -7.67
C ALA A 67 -7.07 -3.32 -6.31
N ASN A 68 -6.34 -4.03 -5.44
CA ASN A 68 -5.86 -3.49 -4.17
C ASN A 68 -4.78 -2.42 -4.38
N ILE A 69 -3.88 -2.62 -5.34
CA ILE A 69 -2.92 -1.59 -5.77
C ILE A 69 -3.67 -0.36 -6.30
N ASN A 70 -4.71 -0.56 -7.12
CA ASN A 70 -5.54 0.54 -7.64
C ASN A 70 -6.21 1.35 -6.52
N VAL A 71 -6.60 0.72 -5.40
CA VAL A 71 -7.12 1.43 -4.21
C VAL A 71 -6.10 2.44 -3.68
N LEU A 72 -4.80 2.11 -3.67
CA LEU A 72 -3.78 3.06 -3.23
C LEU A 72 -3.75 4.33 -4.09
N TYR A 73 -3.93 4.20 -5.41
CA TYR A 73 -3.99 5.34 -6.33
C TYR A 73 -5.28 6.16 -6.18
N VAL A 74 -6.42 5.50 -5.98
CA VAL A 74 -7.72 6.17 -5.81
C VAL A 74 -7.77 6.97 -4.49
N PHE A 75 -7.10 6.50 -3.46
CA PHE A 75 -7.04 7.13 -2.13
C PHE A 75 -5.61 7.60 -1.82
N SER A 76 -4.93 8.21 -2.79
CA SER A 76 -3.53 8.65 -2.67
C SER A 76 -3.30 9.75 -1.62
N ASP A 77 -4.38 10.39 -1.14
CA ASP A 77 -4.36 11.32 -0.01
C ASP A 77 -4.38 10.64 1.37
N MET A 78 -4.56 9.31 1.42
CA MET A 78 -4.59 8.53 2.64
C MET A 78 -3.34 7.65 2.78
N ARG A 79 -2.83 7.50 4.01
CA ARG A 79 -1.76 6.55 4.31
C ARG A 79 -2.35 5.14 4.41
N ILE A 80 -2.27 4.39 3.33
CA ILE A 80 -2.72 3.00 3.24
C ILE A 80 -1.52 2.09 3.01
N VAL A 81 -1.42 1.06 3.83
CA VAL A 81 -0.34 0.07 3.80
C VAL A 81 -0.95 -1.29 3.51
N LEU A 82 -0.55 -1.92 2.40
CA LEU A 82 -0.91 -3.31 2.12
C LEU A 82 0.14 -4.20 2.78
N LEU A 83 -0.31 -5.14 3.60
CA LEU A 83 0.53 -6.07 4.32
C LEU A 83 0.23 -7.51 3.87
N SER A 84 1.28 -8.23 3.54
CA SER A 84 1.28 -9.68 3.38
C SER A 84 2.21 -10.32 4.41
N ASP A 85 2.32 -11.65 4.36
CA ASP A 85 3.26 -12.38 5.20
C ASP A 85 4.72 -12.05 4.84
N ASP A 86 4.98 -11.70 3.57
CA ASP A 86 6.35 -11.53 3.04
C ASP A 86 6.76 -10.06 2.86
N CYS A 87 5.81 -9.15 2.69
CA CYS A 87 6.13 -7.77 2.34
C CYS A 87 5.07 -6.75 2.75
N LEU A 88 5.54 -5.50 2.77
CA LEU A 88 4.75 -4.30 2.88
C LEU A 88 4.74 -3.57 1.53
N ILE A 89 3.60 -2.99 1.14
CA ILE A 89 3.48 -2.11 -0.03
C ILE A 89 2.78 -0.81 0.37
N GLN A 90 3.31 0.32 -0.09
CA GLN A 90 2.73 1.64 0.10
C GLN A 90 2.90 2.50 -1.17
N LEU A 91 1.92 3.37 -1.46
CA LEU A 91 2.07 4.40 -2.48
C LEU A 91 2.83 5.61 -1.93
N LEU A 92 3.76 6.12 -2.71
CA LEU A 92 4.50 7.36 -2.50
C LEU A 92 4.02 8.40 -3.52
N PRO A 93 3.09 9.30 -3.15
CA PRO A 93 2.62 10.35 -4.06
C PRO A 93 3.75 11.31 -4.46
N LYS A 94 3.82 11.68 -5.74
CA LYS A 94 4.81 12.62 -6.30
C LYS A 94 4.78 14.02 -5.69
N THR A 95 3.70 14.36 -4.99
CA THR A 95 3.49 15.67 -4.37
C THR A 95 4.33 15.89 -3.12
N HIS A 96 5.12 14.89 -2.68
CA HIS A 96 5.90 14.94 -1.46
C HIS A 96 7.34 14.51 -1.68
N HIS A 97 8.22 15.01 -0.83
CA HIS A 97 9.53 14.41 -0.56
C HIS A 97 9.33 13.40 0.57
N HIS A 98 9.65 12.13 0.34
CA HIS A 98 9.39 11.08 1.32
C HIS A 98 10.63 10.79 2.15
N GLU A 99 10.45 10.68 3.46
CA GLU A 99 11.41 10.08 4.38
C GLU A 99 10.78 8.81 4.96
N ILE A 100 11.41 7.67 4.71
CA ILE A 100 10.95 6.36 5.14
C ILE A 100 11.95 5.85 6.18
N TYR A 101 11.48 5.70 7.41
CA TYR A 101 12.27 5.16 8.52
C TYR A 101 12.07 3.66 8.57
N ILE A 102 13.17 2.92 8.57
CA ILE A 102 13.18 1.46 8.40
C ILE A 102 13.33 0.82 9.77
N GLU A 103 12.34 0.02 10.17
CA GLU A 103 12.41 -0.76 11.41
C GLU A 103 13.11 -2.08 11.11
N SER A 104 14.44 -2.06 11.12
CA SER A 104 15.28 -3.19 10.69
C SER A 104 15.09 -4.48 11.52
N SER A 105 14.43 -4.40 12.68
CA SER A 105 14.03 -5.57 13.46
C SER A 105 12.91 -6.38 12.79
N VAL A 106 12.08 -5.76 11.95
CA VAL A 106 10.95 -6.42 11.25
C VAL A 106 10.95 -6.20 9.74
N GLU A 107 11.68 -5.22 9.22
CA GLU A 107 11.72 -4.86 7.80
C GLU A 107 13.07 -5.17 7.14
N GLY A 108 13.02 -5.36 5.83
CA GLY A 108 14.17 -5.48 4.95
C GLY A 108 14.90 -6.82 5.04
N PRO A 109 16.12 -6.91 4.46
CA PRO A 109 16.81 -5.80 3.80
C PRO A 109 16.30 -5.52 2.37
N HIS A 110 15.55 -6.44 1.76
CA HIS A 110 15.14 -6.32 0.36
C HIS A 110 14.00 -5.32 0.18
N CYS A 111 14.12 -4.48 -0.84
CA CYS A 111 13.10 -3.50 -1.18
C CYS A 111 12.98 -3.29 -2.70
N GLY A 112 11.95 -2.56 -3.08
CA GLY A 112 11.69 -2.15 -4.44
C GLY A 112 11.00 -0.79 -4.47
N ILE A 113 11.26 -0.04 -5.53
CA ILE A 113 10.58 1.21 -5.82
C ILE A 113 10.37 1.37 -7.32
N PHE A 114 9.12 1.56 -7.73
CA PHE A 114 8.80 1.63 -9.16
C PHE A 114 7.45 2.28 -9.46
N PRO A 115 7.30 2.92 -10.63
CA PRO A 115 6.03 3.50 -11.07
C PRO A 115 5.15 2.46 -11.77
N ILE A 116 3.97 2.16 -11.24
CA ILE A 116 2.95 1.37 -11.95
C ILE A 116 2.02 2.25 -12.80
N GLY A 117 1.54 3.37 -12.24
CA GLY A 117 0.49 4.19 -12.89
C GLY A 117 0.98 4.98 -14.10
N ALA A 118 2.14 5.63 -14.02
CA ALA A 118 2.72 6.41 -15.10
C ALA A 118 4.25 6.46 -14.96
N PRO A 119 5.03 6.47 -16.07
CA PRO A 119 6.49 6.61 -16.03
C PRO A 119 6.96 7.78 -15.17
N SER A 120 8.05 7.57 -14.42
CA SER A 120 8.83 8.65 -13.81
C SER A 120 9.94 9.06 -14.78
N THR A 121 10.10 10.36 -15.02
CA THR A 121 11.23 10.88 -15.79
C THR A 121 12.39 11.30 -14.89
N SER A 122 12.13 11.51 -13.59
CA SER A 122 13.13 11.91 -12.62
C SER A 122 12.80 11.32 -11.26
N THR A 123 13.59 10.33 -10.83
CA THR A 123 13.58 9.81 -9.45
C THR A 123 14.98 9.87 -8.85
N THR A 124 15.06 10.38 -7.62
CA THR A 124 16.28 10.39 -6.81
C THR A 124 16.00 9.75 -5.46
N THR A 125 16.93 8.90 -5.00
CA THR A 125 16.82 8.25 -3.69
C THR A 125 18.12 8.33 -2.90
N THR A 126 18.02 8.22 -1.58
CA THR A 126 19.17 7.99 -0.69
C THR A 126 18.87 6.87 0.29
N GLY A 127 19.90 6.27 0.90
CA GLY A 127 19.74 5.20 1.89
C GLY A 127 19.50 3.81 1.31
N LEU A 128 19.55 3.65 -0.03
CA LEU A 128 19.53 2.36 -0.71
C LEU A 128 20.94 1.97 -1.16
N LYS A 129 21.21 0.67 -1.27
CA LYS A 129 22.45 0.13 -1.83
C LYS A 129 22.65 0.58 -3.27
N TRP A 130 21.57 0.62 -4.05
CA TRP A 130 21.53 1.18 -5.39
C TRP A 130 20.63 2.42 -5.38
N ASN A 131 21.21 3.55 -4.98
CA ASN A 131 20.53 4.84 -5.04
C ASN A 131 20.28 5.28 -6.49
N LEU A 132 19.16 5.95 -6.70
CA LEU A 132 18.81 6.57 -7.96
C LEU A 132 19.26 8.03 -7.95
N SER A 133 19.72 8.52 -9.10
CA SER A 133 20.15 9.91 -9.28
C SER A 133 19.56 10.43 -10.58
N ASP A 134 18.46 11.18 -10.48
CA ASP A 134 17.69 11.70 -11.62
C ASP A 134 17.36 10.61 -12.66
N ALA A 135 16.97 9.42 -12.17
CA ALA A 135 16.79 8.24 -13.02
C ALA A 135 15.37 8.16 -13.57
N GLU A 136 15.24 7.84 -14.85
CA GLU A 136 13.95 7.46 -15.45
C GLU A 136 13.54 6.05 -15.03
N MET A 137 12.26 5.86 -14.69
CA MET A 137 11.69 4.54 -14.42
C MET A 137 10.38 4.33 -15.16
N ARG A 138 10.21 3.14 -15.75
CA ARG A 138 8.96 2.71 -16.41
C ARG A 138 8.93 1.19 -16.59
N PHE A 139 7.73 0.61 -16.53
CA PHE A 139 7.53 -0.77 -16.97
C PHE A 139 7.92 -0.92 -18.45
N GLY A 140 8.59 -2.03 -18.77
CA GLY A 140 9.20 -2.27 -20.08
C GLY A 140 10.60 -1.69 -20.26
N SER A 141 11.13 -0.98 -19.25
CA SER A 141 12.52 -0.52 -19.18
C SER A 141 13.06 -0.74 -17.77
N MET A 142 13.63 0.28 -17.13
CA MET A 142 14.16 0.20 -15.78
C MET A 142 13.07 0.38 -14.73
N ILE A 143 13.06 -0.52 -13.75
CA ILE A 143 12.35 -0.41 -12.47
C ILE A 143 13.31 -0.87 -11.37
N SER A 144 13.28 -0.24 -10.18
CA SER A 144 14.15 -0.65 -9.07
C SER A 144 13.50 -1.81 -8.30
N THR A 145 13.87 -3.03 -8.64
CA THR A 145 13.47 -4.25 -7.91
C THR A 145 14.70 -4.96 -7.36
N SER A 146 14.53 -5.75 -6.30
CA SER A 146 15.65 -6.42 -5.60
C SER A 146 16.73 -5.45 -5.10
N ASN A 147 16.32 -4.23 -4.75
CA ASN A 147 17.19 -3.26 -4.10
C ASN A 147 17.39 -3.65 -2.62
N ILE A 148 18.32 -3.00 -1.93
CA ILE A 148 18.63 -3.25 -0.53
C ILE A 148 18.57 -1.93 0.21
N VAL A 149 17.88 -1.89 1.33
CA VAL A 149 18.01 -0.80 2.30
C VAL A 149 19.39 -0.87 2.95
N ASP A 150 20.13 0.24 2.92
CA ASP A 150 21.51 0.36 3.43
C ASP A 150 21.64 1.40 4.56
N SER A 151 20.51 1.95 5.02
CA SER A 151 20.41 3.01 6.04
C SER A 151 19.07 2.89 6.77
N ASP A 152 19.02 3.31 8.04
CA ASP A 152 17.77 3.37 8.83
C ASP A 152 16.77 4.39 8.28
N LYS A 153 17.22 5.28 7.39
CA LYS A 153 16.38 6.23 6.67
C LYS A 153 16.65 6.15 5.17
N VAL A 154 15.56 5.98 4.40
CA VAL A 154 15.51 6.08 2.94
C VAL A 154 14.81 7.37 2.57
N THR A 155 15.35 8.15 1.63
CA THR A 155 14.63 9.28 1.04
C THR A 155 14.26 9.00 -0.40
N VAL A 156 13.10 9.51 -0.81
CA VAL A 156 12.59 9.36 -2.18
C VAL A 156 11.98 10.67 -2.65
N GLN A 157 12.45 11.16 -3.79
CA GLN A 157 11.84 12.26 -4.54
C GLN A 157 11.59 11.79 -5.98
N SER A 158 10.38 12.01 -6.49
CA SER A 158 9.98 11.59 -7.83
C SER A 158 8.97 12.57 -8.44
N ASP A 159 8.97 12.66 -9.76
CA ASP A 159 7.99 13.38 -10.58
C ASP A 159 6.71 12.56 -10.89
N ALA A 160 6.71 11.28 -10.56
CA ALA A 160 5.57 10.36 -10.68
C ALA A 160 5.29 9.61 -9.37
N ASP A 161 4.06 9.14 -9.20
CA ASP A 161 3.69 8.33 -8.03
C ASP A 161 4.37 6.96 -8.12
N LEU A 162 5.04 6.56 -7.03
CA LEU A 162 5.82 5.33 -6.97
C LEU A 162 5.20 4.35 -5.97
N LEU A 163 5.25 3.05 -6.26
CA LEU A 163 5.05 2.05 -5.23
C LEU A 163 6.38 1.78 -4.53
N TRP A 164 6.37 1.88 -3.21
CA TRP A 164 7.39 1.36 -2.33
C TRP A 164 6.99 -0.03 -1.87
N THR A 165 7.95 -0.96 -1.89
CA THR A 165 7.79 -2.26 -1.25
C THR A 165 9.05 -2.65 -0.49
N ILE A 166 8.87 -3.29 0.65
CA ILE A 166 9.95 -3.81 1.48
C ILE A 166 9.59 -5.20 2.01
N SER A 167 10.55 -6.11 2.04
CA SER A 167 10.38 -7.43 2.62
C SER A 167 10.16 -7.32 4.12
N LEU A 168 9.40 -8.25 4.68
CA LEU A 168 9.30 -8.44 6.12
C LEU A 168 10.22 -9.57 6.55
N ARG A 169 10.75 -9.46 7.77
CA ARG A 169 11.52 -10.52 8.39
C ARG A 169 10.56 -11.47 9.06
N ASN A 170 10.73 -12.77 8.80
CA ASN A 170 10.04 -13.78 9.57
C ASN A 170 10.50 -13.70 11.03
N LEU A 171 9.59 -13.34 11.92
CA LEU A 171 9.77 -13.44 13.36
C LEU A 171 9.63 -14.93 13.74
N THR A 172 10.68 -15.72 13.50
CA THR A 172 10.81 -17.08 14.04
C THR A 172 11.31 -17.06 15.46
#